data_AF-A0AB34YEF5-F1
#
_entry.id   AF-A0AB34YEF5-F1
#
_cell.length_a   1.000
_cell.length_b   1.000
_cell.length_c   1.000
_cell.angle_alpha   90.00
_cell.angle_beta   90.00
_cell.angle_gamma   90.00
#
_symmetry.space_group_name_H-M   'P 1'
#
loop_
_entity.id
_entity.type
_entity.pdbx_description
1 polymer ?
#
loop_
_entity_poly.entity_id
_entity_poly.type
_entity_poly.pdbx_seq_one_letter_code
_entity_poly.pdbx_strand_id
1 'polypeptide(L)'
;MGPDIKGRITSNVPQGNAREFLEWVSNRYGLVWYFDGSTLHISNETENRTEVLTLDDTTLDGLGQRLDNLGLVDPRFPVRVDREQKVASISGPPAYVDLVKKTIDTFRPAPIASDGPASVRVFRGRQTQAQSVDVGSPTVEKIN
;
A
#
# COMPACT_ATOMS: atom_id res chain seq x y z
N MET A 1 -14.23 -0.39 2.13
CA MET A 1 -15.27 -1.06 2.94
C MET A 1 -15.26 -2.53 2.56
N GLY A 2 -15.08 -3.45 3.52
CA GLY A 2 -15.17 -4.89 3.25
C GLY A 2 -16.61 -5.31 2.90
N PRO A 3 -16.80 -6.41 2.15
CA PRO A 3 -18.10 -6.80 1.59
C PRO A 3 -19.15 -7.23 2.63
N ASP A 4 -18.75 -7.52 3.87
CA ASP A 4 -19.63 -8.15 4.88
C ASP A 4 -20.14 -7.23 6.00
N ILE A 5 -19.96 -5.92 5.89
CA ILE A 5 -20.45 -4.97 6.90
C ILE A 5 -21.90 -4.56 6.59
N LYS A 6 -22.87 -5.29 7.16
CA LYS A 6 -24.29 -4.94 7.12
C LYS A 6 -24.84 -4.76 8.54
N GLY A 7 -25.17 -3.53 8.92
CA GLY A 7 -25.77 -3.23 10.22
C GLY A 7 -26.50 -1.88 10.23
N ARG A 8 -27.64 -1.80 10.94
CA ARG A 8 -28.40 -0.56 11.16
C ARG A 8 -28.49 -0.27 12.65
N ILE A 9 -27.92 0.85 13.09
CA ILE A 9 -27.92 1.26 14.49
C ILE A 9 -29.10 2.21 14.73
N THR A 10 -29.97 1.88 15.70
CA THR A 10 -31.15 2.67 16.08
C THR A 10 -31.20 2.94 17.60
N SER A 11 -30.04 2.93 18.27
CA SER A 11 -29.96 3.11 19.73
C SER A 11 -29.40 4.46 20.14
N ASN A 12 -29.71 4.84 21.39
CA ASN A 12 -29.28 6.06 22.08
C ASN A 12 -27.76 6.24 21.97
N VAL A 13 -27.34 7.20 21.14
CA VAL A 13 -25.93 7.51 20.89
C VAL A 13 -25.31 8.04 22.19
N PRO A 14 -24.19 7.49 22.69
CA PRO A 14 -23.49 8.04 23.84
C PRO A 14 -23.16 9.52 23.61
N GLN A 15 -23.31 10.37 24.64
CA GLN A 15 -22.78 11.73 24.56
C GLN A 15 -21.23 11.65 24.59
N GLY A 16 -20.59 12.12 23.52
CA GLY A 16 -19.14 12.02 23.35
C GLY A 16 -18.68 12.61 22.03
N ASN A 17 -17.37 12.63 21.82
CA ASN A 17 -16.77 13.01 20.54
C ASN A 17 -16.91 11.87 19.50
N ALA A 18 -16.68 12.18 18.22
CA ALA A 18 -16.84 11.21 17.13
C ALA A 18 -15.98 9.93 17.31
N ARG A 19 -14.82 10.04 17.95
CA ARG A 19 -13.92 8.91 18.23
C ARG A 19 -14.50 8.00 19.31
N GLU A 20 -15.04 8.55 20.39
CA GLU A 20 -15.70 7.77 21.46
C GLU A 20 -16.92 7.01 20.91
N PHE A 21 -17.68 7.63 20.01
CA PHE A 21 -18.78 6.95 19.32
C PHE A 21 -18.27 5.79 18.45
N LEU A 22 -17.22 6.01 17.66
CA LEU A 22 -16.62 4.97 16.83
C LEU A 22 -16.11 3.80 17.68
N GLU A 23 -15.37 4.09 18.76
CA GLU A 23 -14.90 3.08 19.71
C GLU A 23 -16.06 2.30 20.34
N TRP A 24 -17.14 2.97 20.71
CA TRP A 24 -18.33 2.33 21.27
C TRP A 24 -19.01 1.39 20.27
N VAL A 25 -19.22 1.82 19.02
CA VAL A 25 -19.79 0.98 17.96
C VAL A 25 -18.86 -0.19 17.66
N SER A 26 -17.57 0.08 17.53
CA SER A 26 -16.56 -0.94 17.26
C SER A 26 -16.55 -2.04 18.32
N ASN A 27 -16.48 -1.67 19.59
CA ASN A 27 -16.49 -2.64 20.69
C ASN A 27 -17.80 -3.43 20.77
N ARG A 28 -18.94 -2.79 20.45
CA ARG A 28 -20.25 -3.45 20.53
C ARG A 28 -20.47 -4.49 19.41
N TYR A 29 -19.93 -4.23 18.23
CA TYR A 29 -20.16 -5.07 17.05
C TYR A 29 -18.94 -5.90 16.65
N GLY A 30 -17.87 -5.93 17.46
CA GLY A 30 -16.64 -6.65 17.15
C GLY A 30 -15.94 -6.10 15.91
N LEU A 31 -15.96 -4.78 15.72
CA LEU A 31 -15.29 -4.12 14.61
C LEU A 31 -13.97 -3.54 15.06
N VAL A 32 -12.96 -3.66 14.21
CA VAL A 32 -11.67 -2.99 14.34
C VAL A 32 -11.55 -1.92 13.27
N TRP A 33 -10.94 -0.80 13.64
CA TRP A 33 -10.76 0.33 12.74
C TRP A 33 -9.33 0.83 12.74
N TYR A 34 -8.90 1.33 11.58
CA TYR A 34 -7.59 1.91 11.36
C TYR A 34 -7.73 3.14 10.46
N PHE A 35 -6.97 4.20 10.73
CA PHE A 35 -6.96 5.42 9.93
C PHE A 35 -5.56 5.66 9.37
N ASP A 36 -5.44 5.76 8.05
CA ASP A 36 -4.16 5.91 7.35
C ASP A 36 -3.72 7.38 7.16
N GLY A 37 -4.45 8.34 7.75
CA GLY A 37 -4.29 9.78 7.54
C GLY A 37 -5.26 10.38 6.52
N SER A 38 -5.91 9.54 5.70
CA SER A 38 -6.86 9.94 4.66
C SER A 38 -8.20 9.21 4.73
N THR A 39 -8.16 7.91 5.03
CA THR A 39 -9.27 6.97 4.91
C THR A 39 -9.42 6.18 6.19
N LEU A 40 -10.66 6.08 6.67
CA LEU A 40 -11.01 5.21 7.79
C LEU A 40 -11.36 3.82 7.26
N HIS A 41 -10.54 2.83 7.63
CA HIS A 41 -10.76 1.42 7.37
C HIS A 41 -11.50 0.80 8.55
N ILE A 42 -12.54 0.02 8.26
CA ILE A 42 -13.32 -0.73 9.25
C ILE A 42 -13.41 -2.18 8.75
N SER A 43 -13.12 -3.12 9.63
CA SER A 43 -13.16 -4.57 9.41
C SER A 43 -13.73 -5.27 10.64
N ASN A 44 -14.11 -6.54 10.51
CA ASN A 44 -14.45 -7.37 11.66
C ASN A 44 -13.16 -7.81 12.39
N GLU A 45 -13.21 -7.94 13.71
CA GLU A 45 -12.13 -8.50 14.52
C GLU A 45 -11.77 -9.92 14.10
N THR A 46 -12.75 -10.70 13.61
CA THR A 46 -12.51 -12.05 13.08
C THR A 46 -11.71 -12.06 11.77
N GLU A 47 -11.58 -10.93 11.08
CA GLU A 47 -10.76 -10.80 9.87
C GLU A 47 -9.29 -10.52 10.19
N ASN A 48 -8.93 -10.33 11.46
CA ASN A 48 -7.55 -10.10 11.85
C ASN A 48 -6.68 -11.29 11.42
N ARG A 49 -5.61 -10.98 10.70
CA ARG A 49 -4.63 -11.97 10.24
C ARG A 49 -3.24 -11.57 10.67
N THR A 50 -2.38 -12.58 10.78
CA THR A 50 -0.96 -12.39 11.01
C THR A 50 -0.21 -12.84 9.77
N GLU A 51 0.64 -11.96 9.25
CA GLU A 51 1.50 -12.23 8.10
C GLU A 51 2.96 -12.12 8.55
N VAL A 52 3.78 -13.06 8.08
CA VAL A 52 5.23 -13.06 8.32
C VAL A 52 5.94 -12.80 7.00
N LEU A 53 6.85 -11.82 7.00
CA LEU A 53 7.66 -11.47 5.85
C LEU A 53 9.13 -11.66 6.16
N THR A 54 9.86 -12.27 5.23
CA THR A 54 11.31 -12.29 5.23
C THR A 54 11.84 -10.97 4.69
N LEU A 55 12.84 -10.40 5.37
CA LEU A 55 13.42 -9.10 5.07
C LEU A 55 14.92 -9.25 4.78
N ASP A 56 15.42 -8.36 3.94
CA ASP A 56 16.87 -8.21 3.71
C ASP A 56 17.46 -7.28 4.79
N ASP A 57 18.77 -7.37 5.06
CA ASP A 57 19.43 -6.60 6.15
C ASP A 57 19.21 -5.09 6.04
N THR A 58 19.24 -4.55 4.82
CA THR A 58 18.97 -3.13 4.52
C THR A 58 17.53 -2.73 4.84
N THR A 59 16.56 -3.60 4.52
CA THR A 59 15.13 -3.34 4.75
C THR A 59 14.82 -3.39 6.23
N LEU A 60 15.43 -4.33 6.94
CA LEU A 60 15.33 -4.53 8.39
C LEU A 60 15.89 -3.34 9.17
N ASP A 61 17.00 -2.77 8.71
CA ASP A 61 17.67 -1.66 9.38
C ASP A 61 16.86 -0.36 9.29
N GLY A 62 16.28 0.06 10.42
CA GLY A 62 15.42 1.24 10.49
C GLY A 62 13.97 1.02 10.04
N LEU A 63 13.51 -0.22 9.82
CA LEU A 63 12.12 -0.51 9.42
C LEU A 63 11.10 0.13 10.37
N GLY A 64 11.27 -0.09 11.68
CA GLY A 64 10.36 0.46 12.69
C GLY A 64 10.27 1.98 12.63
N GLN A 65 11.41 2.68 12.53
CA GLN A 65 11.46 4.13 12.42
C GLN A 65 10.81 4.64 11.12
N ARG A 66 11.02 3.92 10.00
CA ARG A 66 10.40 4.28 8.72
C ARG A 66 8.88 4.14 8.77
N LEU A 67 8.36 3.07 9.38
CA LEU A 67 6.92 2.88 9.57
C LEU A 67 6.32 3.94 10.53
N ASP A 68 7.04 4.28 11.59
CA ASP A 68 6.64 5.30 12.57
C ASP A 68 6.56 6.69 11.92
N ASN A 69 7.57 7.05 11.12
CA ASN A 69 7.59 8.32 10.36
C ASN A 69 6.42 8.45 9.37
N LEU A 70 5.88 7.33 8.89
CA LEU A 70 4.72 7.29 8.01
C LEU A 70 3.39 7.26 8.78
N GLY A 71 3.42 7.26 10.12
CA GLY A 71 2.23 7.15 10.96
C GLY A 71 1.55 5.79 10.87
N LEU A 72 2.26 4.74 10.42
CA LEU A 72 1.71 3.40 10.24
C LEU A 72 1.81 2.55 11.51
N VAL A 73 2.49 3.02 12.56
CA VAL A 73 2.62 2.29 13.82
C VAL A 73 1.40 2.56 14.70
N ASP A 74 0.58 1.52 14.89
CA ASP A 74 -0.52 1.53 15.85
C ASP A 74 -0.24 0.48 16.94
N PRO A 75 -0.23 0.84 18.24
CA PRO A 75 -0.06 -0.10 19.34
C PRO A 75 -1.05 -1.27 19.34
N ARG A 76 -2.23 -1.08 18.74
CA ARG A 76 -3.26 -2.14 18.59
C ARG A 76 -2.86 -3.20 17.56
N PHE A 77 -1.96 -2.87 16.63
CA PHE A 77 -1.53 -3.71 15.52
C PHE A 77 0.00 -3.81 15.47
N PRO A 78 0.63 -4.49 16.45
CA PRO A 78 2.07 -4.45 16.63
C PRO A 78 2.79 -5.10 15.45
N VAL A 79 3.85 -4.45 14.99
CA VAL A 79 4.82 -4.98 14.03
C VAL A 79 6.01 -5.48 14.83
N ARG A 80 6.23 -6.81 14.88
CA ARG A 80 7.39 -7.40 15.56
C ARG A 80 8.45 -7.74 14.53
N VAL A 81 9.68 -7.42 14.87
CA VAL A 81 10.84 -7.64 13.99
C VAL A 81 11.83 -8.52 14.73
N ASP A 82 12.13 -9.67 14.13
CA ASP A 82 13.19 -10.56 14.57
C ASP A 82 14.41 -10.35 13.66
N ARG A 83 15.47 -9.78 14.26
CA ARG A 83 16.71 -9.49 13.51
C ARG A 83 17.59 -10.72 13.32
N GLU A 84 17.50 -11.71 14.21
CA GLU A 84 18.28 -12.94 14.08
C GLU A 84 17.74 -13.80 12.94
N GLN A 85 16.41 -13.91 12.85
CA GLN A 85 15.74 -14.68 11.79
C GLN A 85 15.46 -13.87 10.53
N LYS A 86 15.74 -12.56 10.52
CA LYS A 86 15.46 -11.63 9.42
C LYS A 86 14.00 -11.67 8.97
N VAL A 87 13.08 -11.71 9.93
CA VAL A 87 11.64 -11.73 9.66
C VAL A 87 10.91 -10.61 10.40
N ALA A 88 9.82 -10.14 9.82
CA ALA A 88 8.86 -9.29 10.49
C ALA A 88 7.48 -9.96 10.49
N SER A 89 6.84 -10.00 11.66
CA SER A 89 5.45 -10.43 11.82
C SER A 89 4.56 -9.22 12.02
N ILE A 90 3.49 -9.12 11.24
CA ILE A 90 2.50 -8.04 11.30
C ILE A 90 1.15 -8.66 11.60
N SER A 91 0.45 -8.16 12.62
CA SER A 91 -0.87 -8.64 13.01
C SER A 91 -1.88 -7.50 12.99
N GLY A 92 -3.01 -7.69 12.28
CA GLY A 92 -4.08 -6.70 12.27
C GLY A 92 -5.13 -6.94 11.17
N PRO A 93 -5.99 -5.94 10.93
CA PRO A 93 -7.01 -5.99 9.89
C PRO A 93 -6.38 -6.18 8.50
N PRO A 94 -7.07 -6.86 7.56
CA PRO A 94 -6.50 -7.17 6.24
C PRO A 94 -5.93 -5.95 5.51
N ALA A 95 -6.67 -4.83 5.53
CA ALA A 95 -6.26 -3.59 4.88
C ALA A 95 -4.98 -2.98 5.49
N TYR A 96 -4.82 -3.05 6.80
CA TYR A 96 -3.61 -2.59 7.50
C TYR A 96 -2.41 -3.45 7.12
N VAL A 97 -2.59 -4.77 7.16
CA VAL A 97 -1.53 -5.73 6.82
C VAL A 97 -1.07 -5.53 5.36
N ASP A 98 -1.99 -5.33 4.42
CA ASP A 98 -1.66 -5.09 3.01
C ASP A 98 -0.91 -3.76 2.81
N LEU A 99 -1.31 -2.71 3.53
CA LEU A 99 -0.64 -1.41 3.49
C LEU A 99 0.80 -1.52 3.98
N VAL A 100 1.01 -2.13 5.16
CA VAL A 100 2.36 -2.30 5.72
C VAL A 100 3.23 -3.15 4.79
N LYS A 101 2.68 -4.24 4.24
CA LYS A 101 3.39 -5.10 3.26
C LYS A 101 3.83 -4.30 2.03
N LYS A 102 2.94 -3.50 1.45
CA LYS A 102 3.24 -2.67 0.27
C LYS A 102 4.29 -1.59 0.58
N THR A 103 4.22 -0.98 1.75
CA THR A 103 5.22 -0.01 2.20
C THR A 103 6.59 -0.66 2.39
N ILE A 104 6.65 -1.84 3.00
CA ILE A 104 7.89 -2.61 3.16
C ILE A 104 8.50 -2.94 1.80
N ASP A 105 7.68 -3.38 0.84
CA ASP A 105 8.14 -3.73 -0.50
C ASP A 105 8.74 -2.52 -1.24
N THR A 106 8.27 -1.30 -0.94
CA THR A 106 8.83 -0.05 -1.47
C THR A 106 10.23 0.25 -0.93
N PHE A 107 10.57 -0.24 0.27
CA PHE A 107 11.91 -0.10 0.84
C PHE A 107 12.88 -1.16 0.32
N ARG A 108 12.39 -2.21 -0.34
CA ARG A 108 13.24 -3.25 -0.87
C ARG A 108 14.08 -2.65 -2.01
N PRO A 109 15.42 -2.81 -1.97
CA PRO A 109 16.22 -2.42 -3.12
C PRO A 109 15.71 -3.16 -4.35
N ALA A 110 15.58 -2.45 -5.48
CA ALA A 110 15.28 -3.09 -6.75
C ALA A 110 16.29 -4.25 -6.93
N PRO A 111 15.86 -5.45 -7.36
CA PRO A 111 16.81 -6.48 -7.72
C PRO A 111 17.75 -5.83 -8.72
N ILE A 112 19.02 -5.69 -8.33
CA ILE A 112 20.06 -5.34 -9.29
C ILE A 112 19.89 -6.36 -10.40
N ALA A 113 19.43 -5.91 -11.57
CA ALA A 113 19.38 -6.75 -12.74
C ALA A 113 20.79 -7.30 -12.84
N SER A 114 20.93 -8.61 -12.67
CA SER A 114 22.23 -9.27 -12.74
C SER A 114 22.90 -8.76 -13.99
N ASP A 115 24.12 -8.23 -13.83
CA ASP A 115 24.97 -7.74 -14.91
C ASP A 115 25.24 -8.89 -15.90
N GLY A 116 24.25 -9.11 -16.76
CA GLY A 116 24.19 -10.11 -17.80
C GLY A 116 23.61 -9.39 -19.01
N PRO A 117 24.15 -9.62 -20.22
CA PRO A 117 23.90 -8.75 -21.36
C PRO A 117 22.39 -8.65 -21.60
N ALA A 118 21.88 -7.42 -21.54
CA ALA A 118 20.50 -7.08 -21.82
C ALA A 118 20.12 -7.65 -23.19
N SER A 119 19.41 -8.78 -23.20
CA SER A 119 18.95 -9.38 -24.46
C SER A 119 17.73 -8.61 -24.95
N VAL A 120 17.99 -7.61 -25.79
CA VAL A 120 16.94 -6.87 -26.51
C VAL A 120 16.31 -7.81 -27.53
N ARG A 121 15.10 -8.30 -27.24
CA ARG A 121 14.32 -9.10 -28.19
C ARG A 121 13.49 -8.17 -29.07
N VAL A 122 13.99 -7.87 -30.27
CA VAL A 122 13.26 -7.09 -31.27
C VAL A 122 12.18 -7.95 -31.90
N PHE A 123 10.92 -7.59 -31.66
CA PHE A 123 9.79 -8.12 -32.41
C PHE A 123 9.63 -7.29 -33.69
N ARG A 124 9.94 -7.87 -34.85
CA ARG A 124 9.65 -7.24 -36.14
C ARG A 124 8.13 -7.31 -36.38
N GLY A 125 7.45 -6.19 -36.18
CA GLY A 125 6.05 -6.04 -36.57
C GLY A 125 5.89 -6.17 -38.08
N ARG A 126 5.00 -7.06 -38.51
CA ARG A 126 4.55 -7.15 -39.91
C ARG A 126 3.83 -5.85 -40.26
N GLN A 127 4.39 -5.08 -41.18
CA GLN A 127 3.83 -3.80 -41.59
C GLN A 127 2.44 -3.97 -42.22
N THR A 128 1.47 -3.19 -41.74
CA THR A 128 0.32 -2.72 -42.52
C THR A 128 0.27 -1.21 -42.36
N GLN A 129 0.73 -0.53 -43.42
CA GLN A 129 0.66 0.89 -43.76
C GLN A 129 0.64 1.93 -42.61
N ALA A 130 1.78 2.64 -42.50
CA ALA A 130 1.85 3.94 -41.85
C ALA A 130 1.12 4.98 -42.71
N GLN A 131 0.14 5.65 -42.13
CA GLN A 131 -0.53 6.79 -42.73
C GLN A 131 0.36 8.03 -42.54
N SER A 132 0.92 8.55 -43.63
CA SER A 132 1.70 9.79 -43.62
C SER A 132 0.75 10.98 -43.48
N VAL A 133 0.88 11.75 -42.40
CA VAL A 133 0.24 13.06 -42.24
C VAL A 133 1.18 14.13 -42.78
N ASP A 134 0.71 14.83 -43.82
CA ASP A 134 1.39 15.95 -44.49
C ASP A 134 1.40 17.18 -43.59
N VAL A 135 2.60 17.71 -43.31
CA VAL A 135 2.77 18.99 -42.63
C VAL A 135 3.47 19.92 -43.62
N GLY A 136 2.69 20.84 -44.18
CA GLY A 136 3.14 21.82 -45.18
C GLY A 136 4.36 22.62 -44.72
N SER A 137 5.32 22.78 -45.64
CA SER A 137 6.59 23.48 -45.42
C SER A 137 6.40 25.00 -45.36
N PRO A 138 7.06 25.72 -44.44
CA PRO A 138 7.21 27.17 -44.57
C PRO A 138 8.38 27.51 -45.51
N THR A 139 8.06 28.20 -46.59
CA THR A 139 9.00 28.84 -47.54
C THR A 139 9.87 29.87 -46.81
N VAL A 140 11.19 29.68 -46.80
CA VAL A 140 12.15 30.71 -46.39
C VAL A 140 12.61 31.45 -47.64
N GLU A 141 12.10 32.66 -47.81
CA GLU A 141 12.51 33.59 -48.87
C GLU A 141 13.81 34.29 -48.46
N LYS A 142 14.88 34.08 -49.25
CA LYS A 142 16.11 34.86 -49.17
C LYS A 142 15.88 36.20 -49.88
N ILE A 143 16.14 37.31 -49.20
CA ILE A 143 16.47 38.57 -49.87
C ILE A 143 17.71 39.21 -49.26
N ASN A 144 18.43 39.84 -50.18
CA ASN A 144 19.79 40.33 -50.18
C ASN A 144 19.90 41.73 -49.58
#